data_AF-A0A953NHP8-F1
#
_entry.id   AF-A0A953NHP8-F1
#
_cell.length_a   1.000
_cell.length_b   1.000
_cell.length_c   1.000
_cell.angle_alpha   90.00
_cell.angle_beta   90.00
_cell.angle_gamma   90.00
#
_symmetry.space_group_name_H-M   'P 1'
#
loop_
_entity.id
_entity.type
_entity.pdbx_description
1 polymer ?
#
loop_
_entity_poly.entity_id
_entity_poly.type
_entity_poly.pdbx_seq_one_letter_code
_entity_poly.pdbx_strand_id
1 'polypeptide(L)' 'MNNSVVIYTPSLARHLFKKGFKLVDFKADRKNYVATVFFFENTGEIWEEIKNFKERGADILESGRNSKNTNGR' A
#
# COMPACT_ATOMS: atom_id res chain seq x y z
N MET A 1 -10.41 8.13 21.25
CA MET A 1 -9.08 8.07 20.62
C MET A 1 -9.25 7.35 19.29
N ASN A 2 -9.02 8.04 18.17
CA ASN A 2 -9.24 7.47 16.84
C ASN A 2 -8.04 6.58 16.53
N ASN A 3 -8.15 5.29 16.83
CA ASN A 3 -7.12 4.30 16.52
C ASN A 3 -7.14 4.04 15.01
N SER A 4 -6.22 4.66 14.29
CA SER A 4 -6.04 4.49 12.84
C SER A 4 -4.63 4.05 12.52
N VAL A 5 -4.49 3.13 11.57
CA VAL A 5 -3.20 2.66 11.07
C VAL A 5 -2.71 3.62 9.99
N VAL A 6 -1.47 4.09 10.15
CA VAL A 6 -0.85 5.05 9.25
C VAL A 6 0.00 4.32 8.23
N ILE A 7 -0.29 4.51 6.94
CA ILE A 7 0.38 3.87 5.82
C ILE A 7 1.02 4.95 4.95
N TYR A 8 2.33 4.85 4.74
CA TYR A 8 3.12 5.81 3.95
C TYR A 8 3.38 5.35 2.51
N THR A 9 3.12 4.07 2.22
CA THR A 9 3.40 3.47 0.91
C THR A 9 2.12 3.39 0.07
N PRO A 10 2.07 4.05 -1.11
CA PRO A 10 0.89 4.01 -1.97
C PRO A 10 0.52 2.60 -2.44
N SER A 11 1.51 1.73 -2.63
CA SER A 11 1.31 0.33 -3.03
C SER A 11 0.51 -0.47 -1.99
N LEU A 12 0.92 -0.40 -0.72
CA LEU A 12 0.23 -1.03 0.39
C LEU A 12 -1.15 -0.41 0.62
N ALA A 13 -1.26 0.92 0.58
CA ALA A 13 -2.54 1.62 0.71
C ALA A 13 -3.54 1.17 -0.38
N ARG A 14 -3.10 1.07 -1.64
CA ARG A 14 -3.92 0.58 -2.74
C ARG A 14 -4.36 -0.88 -2.54
N HIS A 15 -3.47 -1.72 -2.03
CA HIS A 15 -3.76 -3.12 -1.73
C HIS A 15 -4.84 -3.26 -0.65
N LEU A 16 -4.67 -2.54 0.46
CA LEU A 16 -5.63 -2.52 1.57
C LEU A 16 -6.99 -1.95 1.12
N PHE A 17 -6.98 -0.88 0.33
CA PHE A 17 -8.21 -0.31 -0.22
C PHE A 17 -8.96 -1.29 -1.11
N LYS A 18 -8.25 -2.03 -1.99
CA LYS A 18 -8.86 -3.07 -2.84
C LYS A 18 -9.44 -4.25 -2.05
N LYS A 19 -8.88 -4.54 -0.88
CA LYS A 19 -9.37 -5.58 0.04
C LYS A 19 -10.60 -5.16 0.83
N GLY A 20 -11.01 -3.90 0.75
CA GLY A 20 -12.20 -3.38 1.44
C GLY A 20 -11.93 -2.79 2.81
N PHE A 21 -10.66 -2.63 3.21
CA PHE A 21 -10.33 -1.94 4.46
C PHE A 21 -10.73 -0.47 4.38
N LYS A 22 -11.36 0.03 5.45
CA LYS A 22 -11.90 1.38 5.50
C LYS A 22 -10.79 2.43 5.58
N LEU A 23 -10.68 3.25 4.53
CA LEU A 23 -9.86 4.45 4.55
C LEU A 23 -10.61 5.54 5.33
N VAL A 24 -10.02 6.01 6.40
CA VAL A 24 -10.57 7.06 7.27
C VAL A 24 -10.20 8.45 6.73
N ASP A 25 -8.97 8.63 6.29
CA ASP A 25 -8.44 9.92 5.83
C ASP A 25 -7.18 9.73 4.97
N PHE A 26 -6.79 10.75 4.22
CA PHE A 26 -5.49 10.82 3.56
C PHE A 26 -5.01 12.28 3.51
N LYS A 27 -3.73 12.49 3.77
CA LYS A 27 -3.14 13.84 3.86
C LYS A 27 -1.75 13.88 3.23
N ALA A 28 -1.34 15.04 2.75
CA ALA A 28 0.05 15.27 2.39
C ALA A 28 0.95 15.12 3.63
N ASP A 29 2.14 14.52 3.45
CA ASP A 29 3.15 14.48 4.50
C ASP A 29 3.69 15.90 4.73
N ARG A 30 3.78 16.30 6.01
CA ARG A 30 4.30 17.62 6.42
C ARG A 30 5.79 17.78 6.13
N LYS A 31 6.53 16.67 6.01
CA LYS A 31 7.98 16.68 5.74
C LYS A 31 8.31 16.54 4.26
N ASN A 32 7.45 15.84 3.52
CA ASN A 32 7.60 15.64 2.09
C ASN A 32 6.26 15.88 1.40
N TYR A 33 6.05 17.10 0.90
CA TYR A 33 4.78 17.51 0.29
C TYR A 33 4.38 16.68 -0.94
N VAL A 34 5.28 15.87 -1.52
CA VAL A 34 4.99 14.95 -2.61
C VAL A 34 4.41 13.62 -2.10
N ALA A 35 4.74 13.24 -0.86
CA ALA A 35 4.25 12.00 -0.27
C ALA A 35 2.85 12.15 0.31
N THR A 36 1.99 11.15 0.09
CA THR A 36 0.67 11.07 0.71
C THR A 36 0.68 10.01 1.80
N VAL A 37 0.14 10.38 2.96
CA VAL A 37 -0.06 9.51 4.12
C VAL A 37 -1.52 9.08 4.16
N PHE A 38 -1.75 7.78 4.27
CA PHE A 38 -3.08 7.18 4.29
C PHE A 38 -3.40 6.70 5.70
N PHE A 39 -4.62 6.96 6.17
CA PHE A 39 -5.10 6.57 7.48
C PHE A 39 -6.23 5.56 7.31
N PHE A 40 -6.00 4.32 7.75
CA PHE A 40 -7.01 3.26 7.72
C PHE A 40 -7.55 3.02 9.13
N GLU A 41 -8.78 2.49 9.21
CA GLU A 41 -9.35 2.03 10.47
C GLU A 41 -8.50 0.89 11.05
N ASN A 42 -8.21 0.95 12.35
CA ASN A 42 -7.42 -0.08 13.01
C ASN A 42 -8.30 -1.30 13.34
N THR A 43 -8.19 -2.33 12.53
CA THR A 43 -8.80 -3.65 12.76
C THR A 43 -7.71 -4.71 12.94
N GLY A 44 -7.98 -5.82 13.63
CA GLY A 44 -6.99 -6.89 13.77
C GLY A 44 -6.53 -7.46 12.41
N GLU A 45 -7.49 -7.63 11.50
CA GLU A 45 -7.27 -8.16 10.14
C GLU A 45 -6.31 -7.30 9.30
N ILE A 46 -6.28 -5.97 9.52
CA ILE A 46 -5.40 -5.10 8.73
C ILE A 46 -3.92 -5.40 9.01
N TRP A 47 -3.58 -5.79 10.24
CA TRP A 47 -2.21 -6.10 10.62
C TRP A 47 -1.73 -7.41 10.00
N GLU A 48 -2.62 -8.40 9.93
CA GLU A 48 -2.35 -9.65 9.23
C GLU A 48 -2.13 -9.41 7.73
N GLU A 49 -2.98 -8.61 7.09
CA GLU A 49 -2.82 -8.29 5.66
C GLU A 49 -1.54 -7.47 5.40
N ILE A 50 -1.18 -6.53 6.29
CA ILE A 50 0.09 -5.78 6.18
C ILE A 50 1.29 -6.73 6.29
N LYS A 51 1.24 -7.70 7.21
CA LYS A 51 2.30 -8.72 7.36
C LYS A 51 2.40 -9.58 6.09
N ASN A 52 1.27 -10.09 5.62
CA ASN A 52 1.18 -10.90 4.40
C ASN A 52 1.68 -10.15 3.16
N PHE A 53 1.37 -8.85 3.04
CA PHE A 53 1.83 -8.02 1.92
C PHE A 53 3.35 -7.85 1.92
N LYS A 54 3.98 -7.70 3.10
CA LYS A 54 5.45 -7.61 3.22
C LYS A 54 6.12 -8.92 2.82
N GLU A 55 5.57 -10.06 3.25
CA GLU A 55 6.08 -11.38 2.90
C GLU A 55 5.97 -11.63 1.39
N ARG A 56 4.82 -11.33 0.76
CA ARG A 56 4.64 -11.44 -0.69
C ARG A 56 5.48 -10.46 -1.49
N GLY A 57 5.79 -9.29 -0.93
CA GLY A 57 6.67 -8.29 -1.55
C GLY A 57 8.13 -8.77 -1.67
N ALA A 58 8.56 -9.69 -0.80
CA ALA A 58 9.86 -10.36 -0.92
C ALA A 58 9.89 -11.32 -2.13
N ASP A 59 8.78 -12.00 -2.43
CA ASP A 59 8.67 -12.95 -3.55
C ASP A 59 8.57 -12.26 -4.93
N ILE A 60 8.11 -11.00 -4.99
CA ILE A 60 7.84 -10.29 -6.26
C ILE A 60 9.07 -9.55 -6.81
N LEU A 61 10.14 -9.38 -6.02
CA LEU A 61 11.41 -8.82 -6.53
C LEU A 61 12.06 -9.71 -7.61
N GLU A 62 11.67 -10.98 -7.73
CA GLU A 62 12.21 -11.90 -8.74
C GLU A 62 11.36 -12.00 -10.02
N SER A 63 10.07 -11.60 -10.00
CA SER A 63 9.15 -11.88 -11.12
C SER A 63 8.66 -10.65 -11.91
N GLY A 64 9.11 -9.45 -11.54
CA GLY A 64 8.48 -8.19 -11.97
C GLY A 64 9.21 -7.32 -12.99
N ARG A 65 10.09 -7.86 -13.85
CA ARG A 65 10.57 -7.15 -15.05
C ARG A 65 10.44 -8.02 -16.30
N ASN A 66 9.26 -8.09 -16.88
CA ASN A 66 9.11 -8.47 -18.28
C ASN A 66 8.82 -7.22 -19.11
N SER A 67 9.85 -6.40 -19.33
CA SER A 67 9.84 -5.46 -20.46
C SER A 67 10.13 -6.27 -21.71
N LYS A 68 9.10 -6.90 -22.29
CA LYS A 68 9.12 -7.27 -23.70
C LYS A 68 8.35 -6.20 -24.44
N ASN A 69 9.05 -5.12 -24.80
CA ASN A 69 8.67 -4.43 -26.03
C ASN A 69 8.93 -5.44 -27.16
N THR A 70 7.94 -5.68 -28.00
CA THR A 70 8.12 -6.32 -29.28
C THR A 70 7.64 -5.32 -30.31
N ASN A 71 8.57 -4.92 -31.17
CA ASN A 71 8.40 -4.01 -32.31
C ASN A 71 7.02 -4.08 -32.96
N GLY A 72 6.38 -2.92 -33.07
CA GLY A 72 5.14 -2.72 -33.81
C GLY A 72 5.32 -1.69 -34.92
N ARG A 73 5.82 -2.18 -36.06
CA ARG A 73 5.70 -1.69 -37.44
C ARG A 73 6.41 -0.41 -37.87
#